data_AF-A0A2E6D5Q7-F1
#
_entry.id   AF-A0A2E6D5Q7-F1
#
_cell.length_a   1.000
_cell.length_b   1.000
_cell.length_c   1.000
_cell.angle_alpha   90.00
_cell.angle_beta   90.00
_cell.angle_gamma   90.00
#
_symmetry.space_group_name_H-M   'P 1'
#
loop_
_entity.id
_entity.type
_entity.pdbx_description
1 polymer ?
#
loop_
_entity_poly.entity_id
_entity_poly.type
_entity_poly.pdbx_seq_one_letter_code
_entity_poly.pdbx_strand_id
1 'polypeptide(L)'
;MRLAVALALTLAPVGLAQTSGGLHAQAARAFGAAEHEFVQLALPSDGPRALTLELTYQGRRRTLSLVRTPVRAASFRVLAYQADGSLQPVTPEPELCYSGTIVGDPDSVVSASLDSQGMTAIVIEGGSTWRILPLRRLDPRASRRSHMVAAERDDLVGVPACGMGLTGGSDNGPTVSPPQT
;
A
#
# COMPACT_ATOMS: atom_id res chain seq x y z
N MET A 1 23.32 -62.73 25.09
CA MET A 1 22.25 -61.69 25.04
C MET A 1 22.93 -60.33 25.10
N ARG A 2 23.15 -59.66 23.97
CA ARG A 2 23.79 -58.34 23.89
C ARG A 2 22.80 -57.37 23.27
N LEU A 3 22.25 -56.45 24.07
CA LEU A 3 21.46 -55.32 23.59
C LEU A 3 22.39 -54.31 22.93
N ALA A 4 22.19 -54.03 21.64
CA ALA A 4 22.78 -52.88 20.97
C ALA A 4 21.73 -51.77 20.92
N VAL A 5 22.01 -50.68 21.62
CA VAL A 5 21.21 -49.46 21.71
C VAL A 5 21.30 -48.72 20.37
N ALA A 6 20.16 -48.50 19.71
CA ALA A 6 20.06 -47.68 18.51
C ALA A 6 20.01 -46.20 18.92
N LEU A 7 21.07 -45.45 18.62
CA LEU A 7 21.14 -44.01 18.80
C LEU A 7 20.43 -43.33 17.60
N ALA A 8 19.17 -42.95 17.79
CA ALA A 8 18.43 -42.16 16.80
C ALA A 8 18.89 -40.70 16.84
N LEU A 9 19.71 -40.27 15.87
CA LEU A 9 19.93 -38.85 15.60
C LEU A 9 18.65 -38.26 15.02
N THR A 10 17.88 -37.54 15.85
CA THR A 10 16.79 -36.69 15.38
C THR A 10 17.38 -35.39 14.83
N LEU A 11 17.45 -35.28 13.50
CA LEU A 11 17.56 -33.96 12.85
C LEU A 11 16.26 -33.20 13.14
N ALA A 12 16.29 -32.28 14.10
CA ALA A 12 15.23 -31.29 14.23
C ALA A 12 15.30 -30.36 13.02
N PRO A 13 14.23 -30.21 12.22
CA PRO A 13 14.19 -29.15 11.23
C PRO A 13 14.16 -27.83 11.98
N VAL A 14 15.23 -27.04 11.85
CA VAL A 14 15.21 -25.62 12.22
C VAL A 14 14.29 -24.94 11.20
N GLY A 15 12.99 -25.03 11.45
CA GLY A 15 12.01 -24.20 10.79
C GLY A 15 12.27 -22.78 11.24
N LEU A 16 12.86 -21.95 10.38
CA LEU A 16 12.78 -20.50 10.49
C LEU A 16 11.31 -20.11 10.33
N ALA A 17 10.54 -20.25 11.41
CA ALA A 17 9.30 -19.53 11.58
C ALA A 17 9.71 -18.06 11.66
N GLN A 18 9.79 -17.39 10.52
CA GLN A 18 9.87 -15.94 10.49
C GLN A 18 8.58 -15.46 11.15
N THR A 19 8.70 -15.06 12.42
CA THR A 19 7.59 -14.49 13.16
C THR A 19 7.12 -13.27 12.37
N SER A 20 5.81 -13.07 12.32
CA SER A 20 5.18 -11.94 11.63
C SER A 20 5.84 -10.59 11.95
N GLY A 21 6.41 -10.44 13.16
CA GLY A 21 7.21 -9.28 13.55
C GLY A 21 8.50 -9.07 12.74
N GLY A 22 9.19 -10.13 12.32
CA GLY A 22 10.41 -10.04 11.50
C GLY A 22 10.13 -9.57 10.07
N LEU A 23 9.06 -10.09 9.46
CA LEU A 23 8.58 -9.66 8.13
C LEU A 23 8.14 -8.20 8.13
N HIS A 24 7.42 -7.78 9.17
CA HIS A 24 7.00 -6.39 9.34
C HIS A 24 8.20 -5.43 9.50
N ALA A 25 9.17 -5.76 10.36
CA ALA A 25 10.39 -4.95 10.52
C ALA A 25 11.25 -4.87 9.24
N GLN A 26 11.13 -5.86 8.35
CA GLN A 26 11.78 -5.84 7.04
C GLN A 26 11.02 -4.95 6.04
N ALA A 27 9.69 -4.96 6.08
CA ALA A 27 8.84 -4.10 5.27
C ALA A 27 9.04 -2.61 5.61
N ALA A 28 9.10 -2.24 6.89
CA ALA A 28 9.37 -0.85 7.27
C ALA A 28 10.75 -0.36 6.82
N ARG A 29 11.78 -1.20 6.93
CA ARG A 29 13.12 -0.88 6.42
C ARG A 29 13.15 -0.72 4.90
N ALA A 30 12.42 -1.55 4.17
CA ALA A 30 12.29 -1.41 2.72
C ALA A 30 11.61 -0.09 2.31
N PHE A 31 10.74 0.45 3.17
CA PHE A 31 10.12 1.76 3.01
C PHE A 31 10.89 2.91 3.67
N GLY A 32 12.10 2.72 4.21
CA GLY A 32 12.83 3.79 4.89
C GLY A 32 12.08 4.43 6.07
N ALA A 33 11.08 3.74 6.63
CA ALA A 33 10.18 4.31 7.62
C ALA A 33 10.78 4.23 9.03
N ALA A 34 11.24 5.37 9.55
CA ALA A 34 11.80 5.47 10.89
C ALA A 34 10.71 5.38 11.96
N GLU A 35 9.55 6.00 11.72
CA GLU A 35 8.42 6.01 12.64
C GLU A 35 7.18 5.41 11.98
N HIS A 36 6.92 4.13 12.29
CA HIS A 36 5.83 3.39 11.68
C HIS A 36 5.04 2.53 12.67
N GLU A 37 3.77 2.29 12.33
CA GLU A 37 2.91 1.32 13.00
C GLU A 37 2.28 0.38 11.97
N PHE A 38 2.14 -0.90 12.34
CA PHE A 38 1.41 -1.86 11.52
C PHE A 38 -0.03 -1.97 11.99
N VAL A 39 -0.96 -1.81 11.07
CA VAL A 39 -2.40 -1.82 11.36
C VAL A 39 -3.13 -2.82 10.46
N GLN A 40 -4.26 -3.33 10.96
CA GLN A 40 -5.22 -4.11 10.17
C GLN A 40 -6.42 -3.23 9.85
N LEU A 41 -6.70 -3.02 8.57
CA LEU A 41 -7.85 -2.24 8.12
C LEU A 41 -9.00 -3.15 7.70
N ALA A 42 -10.21 -2.81 8.15
CA ALA A 42 -11.44 -3.44 7.69
C ALA A 42 -11.83 -2.89 6.30
N LEU A 43 -11.18 -3.41 5.26
CA LEU A 43 -11.43 -2.97 3.89
C LEU A 43 -12.68 -3.63 3.28
N PRO A 44 -13.50 -2.87 2.53
CA PRO A 44 -14.64 -3.43 1.80
C PRO A 44 -14.16 -4.24 0.58
N SER A 45 -15.03 -5.13 0.12
CA SER A 45 -14.84 -5.91 -1.11
C SER A 45 -15.40 -5.24 -2.35
N ASP A 46 -16.36 -4.32 -2.21
CA ASP A 46 -17.28 -3.86 -3.27
C ASP A 46 -17.22 -2.35 -3.56
N GLY A 47 -16.15 -1.65 -3.14
CA GLY A 47 -15.89 -0.25 -3.53
C GLY A 47 -17.06 0.73 -3.27
N PRO A 48 -17.57 0.83 -2.03
CA PRO A 48 -18.80 1.53 -1.71
C PRO A 48 -18.72 3.03 -1.96
N ARG A 49 -19.88 3.69 -2.06
CA ARG A 49 -19.97 5.16 -2.21
C ARG A 49 -19.40 5.92 -1.02
N ALA A 50 -19.51 5.36 0.18
CA ALA A 50 -18.96 5.90 1.41
C ALA A 50 -18.28 4.78 2.20
N LEU A 51 -17.22 5.12 2.91
CA LEU A 51 -16.39 4.20 3.65
C LEU A 51 -15.94 4.85 4.96
N THR A 52 -16.08 4.10 6.06
CA THR A 52 -15.53 4.47 7.36
C THR A 52 -14.42 3.49 7.73
N LEU A 53 -13.28 4.00 8.16
CA LEU A 53 -12.15 3.19 8.61
C LEU A 53 -11.67 3.64 9.98
N GLU A 54 -11.39 2.67 10.82
CA GLU A 54 -10.79 2.93 12.12
C GLU A 54 -9.34 2.45 12.12
N LEU A 55 -8.45 3.26 12.67
CA LEU A 55 -7.08 2.88 12.95
C LEU A 55 -6.56 3.60 14.20
N THR A 56 -5.48 3.06 14.76
CA THR A 56 -4.67 3.74 15.77
C THR A 56 -3.35 4.11 15.14
N TYR A 57 -2.88 5.33 15.40
CA TYR A 57 -1.55 5.78 15.01
C TYR A 57 -1.00 6.73 16.09
N GLN A 58 0.24 6.57 16.51
CA GLN A 58 0.85 7.33 17.61
C GLN A 58 -0.02 7.33 18.87
N GLY A 59 -0.58 6.18 19.21
CA GLY A 59 -1.45 5.99 20.39
C GLY A 59 -2.84 6.66 20.31
N ARG A 60 -3.16 7.36 19.22
CA ARG A 60 -4.46 8.03 19.01
C ARG A 60 -5.33 7.22 18.04
N ARG A 61 -6.54 6.87 18.49
CA ARG A 61 -7.57 6.29 17.62
C ARG A 61 -8.14 7.36 16.70
N ARG A 62 -8.26 7.05 15.41
CA ARG A 62 -8.84 7.91 14.39
C ARG A 62 -9.88 7.14 13.60
N THR A 63 -10.97 7.82 13.28
CA THR A 63 -12.01 7.31 12.40
C THR A 63 -11.99 8.17 11.14
N LEU A 64 -11.60 7.59 10.01
CA LEU A 64 -11.62 8.25 8.71
C LEU A 64 -13.02 8.11 8.13
N SER A 65 -13.67 9.23 7.80
CA SER A 65 -14.94 9.27 7.09
C SER A 65 -14.67 9.67 5.64
N LEU A 66 -14.89 8.74 4.72
CA LEU A 66 -14.48 8.87 3.32
C LEU A 66 -15.68 8.72 2.38
N VAL A 67 -15.69 9.53 1.33
CA VAL A 67 -16.67 9.47 0.24
C VAL A 67 -15.93 9.22 -1.05
N ARG A 68 -16.49 8.38 -1.92
CA ARG A 68 -15.92 8.08 -3.22
C ARG A 68 -15.97 9.34 -4.09
N THR A 69 -14.80 9.78 -4.55
CA THR A 69 -14.60 10.98 -5.36
C THR A 69 -13.94 10.58 -6.67
N PRO A 70 -14.70 10.50 -7.78
CA PRO A 70 -14.12 10.27 -9.10
C PRO A 70 -13.21 11.44 -9.49
N VAL A 71 -11.99 11.13 -9.95
CA VAL A 71 -11.01 12.08 -10.48
C VAL A 71 -10.83 11.95 -11.99
N ARG A 72 -11.27 10.83 -12.58
CA ARG A 72 -11.26 10.61 -14.03
C ARG A 72 -12.45 11.29 -14.68
N ALA A 73 -12.16 12.08 -15.72
CA ALA A 73 -13.20 12.63 -16.58
C ALA A 73 -13.98 11.53 -17.30
N ALA A 74 -15.22 11.82 -17.72
CA ALA A 74 -16.04 10.88 -18.51
C ALA A 74 -15.36 10.43 -19.82
N SER A 75 -14.51 11.29 -20.38
CA SER A 75 -13.71 11.02 -21.59
C SER A 75 -12.35 10.36 -21.30
N PHE A 76 -12.04 10.00 -20.05
CA PHE A 76 -10.76 9.38 -19.70
C PHE A 76 -10.55 8.06 -20.47
N ARG A 77 -9.35 7.89 -21.03
CA ARG A 77 -8.91 6.68 -21.75
C ARG A 77 -7.48 6.34 -21.32
N VAL A 78 -7.17 5.06 -21.30
CA VAL A 78 -5.79 4.57 -21.15
C VAL A 78 -5.36 3.93 -22.45
N LEU A 79 -4.17 4.28 -22.91
CA LEU A 79 -3.53 3.68 -24.07
C LEU A 79 -2.28 2.93 -23.59
N ALA A 80 -2.12 1.68 -24.01
CA ALA A 80 -0.97 0.86 -23.70
C ALA A 80 -0.09 0.68 -24.96
N TYR A 81 1.21 0.85 -24.77
CA TYR A 81 2.19 0.58 -25.81
C TYR A 81 2.30 -0.93 -26.04
N GLN A 82 2.24 -1.33 -27.30
CA GLN A 82 2.36 -2.72 -27.72
C GLN A 82 3.80 -3.02 -28.16
N ALA A 83 4.15 -4.30 -28.23
CA ALA A 83 5.49 -4.73 -28.67
C ALA A 83 5.80 -4.31 -30.12
N ASP A 84 4.78 -4.11 -30.96
CA ASP A 84 4.91 -3.66 -32.35
C ASP A 84 5.03 -2.13 -32.51
N GLY A 85 5.04 -1.39 -31.39
CA GLY A 85 5.14 0.05 -31.36
C GLY A 85 3.80 0.80 -31.46
N SER A 86 2.68 0.09 -31.58
CA SER A 86 1.36 0.72 -31.62
C SER A 86 0.83 1.10 -30.23
N LEU A 87 -0.07 2.09 -30.19
CA LEU A 87 -0.85 2.43 -28.99
C LEU A 87 -2.26 1.84 -29.11
N GLN A 88 -2.63 0.98 -28.16
CA GLN A 88 -3.95 0.36 -28.13
C GLN A 88 -4.75 0.81 -26.90
N PRO A 89 -6.05 1.11 -27.04
CA PRO A 89 -6.91 1.37 -25.89
C PRO A 89 -6.98 0.16 -24.96
N VAL A 90 -6.87 0.42 -23.66
CA VAL A 90 -7.08 -0.58 -22.61
C VAL A 90 -8.12 -0.10 -21.61
N THR A 91 -8.92 -1.04 -21.10
CA THR A 91 -9.91 -0.75 -20.06
C THR A 91 -9.18 -0.46 -18.75
N PRO A 92 -9.33 0.73 -18.17
CA PRO A 92 -8.72 1.02 -16.88
C PRO A 92 -9.43 0.26 -15.76
N GLU A 93 -8.69 -0.05 -14.70
CA GLU A 93 -9.30 -0.59 -13.48
C GLU A 93 -10.37 0.35 -12.90
N PRO A 94 -11.37 -0.18 -12.17
CA PRO A 94 -12.37 0.63 -11.49
C PRO A 94 -11.74 1.73 -10.63
N GLU A 95 -12.26 2.94 -10.76
CA GLU A 95 -11.75 4.08 -9.99
C GLU A 95 -12.32 4.06 -8.57
N LEU A 96 -11.49 3.71 -7.60
CA LEU A 96 -11.87 3.69 -6.18
C LEU A 96 -11.05 4.71 -5.40
N CYS A 97 -11.14 5.97 -5.85
CA CYS A 97 -10.60 7.13 -5.17
C CYS A 97 -11.61 7.68 -4.17
N TYR A 98 -11.12 8.11 -3.01
CA TYR A 98 -11.92 8.63 -1.92
C TYR A 98 -11.30 9.91 -1.36
N SER A 99 -12.16 10.79 -0.86
CA SER A 99 -11.76 11.98 -0.11
C SER A 99 -12.62 12.13 1.13
N GLY A 100 -12.08 12.76 2.16
CA GLY A 100 -12.83 13.01 3.39
C GLY A 100 -11.97 13.55 4.51
N THR A 101 -12.37 13.27 5.75
CA THR A 101 -11.77 13.85 6.96
C THR A 101 -11.72 12.82 8.08
N ILE A 102 -11.02 13.15 9.16
CA ILE A 102 -11.09 12.45 10.44
C ILE A 102 -12.34 12.93 11.19
N VAL A 103 -13.13 12.00 11.72
CA VAL A 103 -14.31 12.32 12.54
C VAL A 103 -13.88 13.12 13.77
N GLY A 104 -14.50 14.29 13.95
CA GLY A 104 -14.19 15.22 15.04
C GLY A 104 -13.10 16.24 14.71
N ASP A 105 -12.46 16.14 13.54
CA ASP A 105 -11.48 17.11 13.03
C ASP A 105 -11.82 17.51 11.59
N PRO A 106 -12.69 18.51 11.39
CA PRO A 106 -13.12 18.94 10.06
C PRO A 106 -12.00 19.63 9.25
N ASP A 107 -10.93 20.08 9.89
CA ASP A 107 -9.79 20.72 9.22
C ASP A 107 -8.78 19.68 8.68
N SER A 108 -8.90 18.42 9.12
CA SER A 108 -8.13 17.33 8.56
C SER A 108 -8.53 17.02 7.12
N VAL A 109 -7.57 16.56 6.32
CA VAL A 109 -7.81 16.14 4.93
C VAL A 109 -7.31 14.73 4.74
N VAL A 110 -8.16 13.87 4.18
CA VAL A 110 -7.82 12.52 3.78
C VAL A 110 -8.06 12.35 2.29
N SER A 111 -7.04 11.89 1.57
CA SER A 111 -7.14 11.45 0.18
C SER A 111 -6.67 10.00 0.09
N ALA A 112 -7.45 9.13 -0.53
CA ALA A 112 -7.18 7.71 -0.57
C ALA A 112 -7.53 7.06 -1.90
N SER A 113 -6.85 5.96 -2.20
CA SER A 113 -7.18 5.04 -3.29
C SER A 113 -7.24 3.61 -2.76
N LEU A 114 -8.24 2.85 -3.19
CA LEU A 114 -8.44 1.45 -2.83
C LEU A 114 -8.27 0.56 -4.06
N ASP A 115 -7.32 -0.38 -4.04
CA ASP A 115 -7.06 -1.28 -5.16
C ASP A 115 -6.99 -2.75 -4.71
N SER A 116 -6.49 -3.62 -5.59
CA SER A 116 -6.28 -5.05 -5.30
C SER A 116 -5.21 -5.31 -4.23
N GLN A 117 -4.29 -4.36 -4.02
CA GLN A 117 -3.22 -4.43 -3.03
C GLN A 117 -3.68 -3.96 -1.65
N GLY A 118 -4.60 -3.00 -1.59
CA GLY A 118 -5.19 -2.49 -0.35
C GLY A 118 -5.49 -1.01 -0.45
N MET A 119 -5.45 -0.31 0.67
CA MET A 119 -5.64 1.13 0.71
C MET A 119 -4.31 1.86 0.73
N THR A 120 -4.17 2.84 -0.14
CA THR A 120 -3.15 3.89 0.00
C THR A 120 -3.85 5.19 0.36
N ALA A 121 -3.40 5.87 1.41
CA ALA A 121 -3.96 7.15 1.82
C ALA A 121 -2.88 8.14 2.25
N ILE A 122 -3.15 9.41 2.05
CA ILE A 122 -2.43 10.55 2.64
C ILE A 122 -3.40 11.24 3.59
N VAL A 123 -2.94 11.52 4.80
CA VAL A 123 -3.72 12.20 5.83
C VAL A 123 -2.95 13.40 6.33
N ILE A 124 -3.61 14.56 6.30
CA ILE A 124 -3.13 15.82 6.86
C ILE A 124 -3.98 16.12 8.10
N GLU A 125 -3.34 16.23 9.26
CA GLU A 125 -3.98 16.45 10.56
C GLU A 125 -3.10 17.41 11.38
N GLY A 126 -3.65 18.55 11.82
CA GLY A 126 -2.94 19.48 12.72
C GLY A 126 -1.55 19.92 12.24
N GLY A 127 -1.37 20.09 10.92
CA GLY A 127 -0.08 20.47 10.31
C GLY A 127 0.92 19.32 10.12
N SER A 128 0.54 18.08 10.47
CA SER A 128 1.33 16.87 10.18
C SER A 128 0.74 16.11 9.00
N THR A 129 1.62 15.52 8.19
CA THR A 129 1.21 14.58 7.13
C THR A 129 1.72 13.18 7.45
N TRP A 130 0.84 12.19 7.31
CA TRP A 130 1.17 10.78 7.43
C TRP A 130 0.43 9.95 6.39
N ARG A 131 0.90 8.73 6.18
CA ARG A 131 0.50 7.88 5.05
C ARG A 131 0.09 6.51 5.52
N ILE A 132 -0.91 5.94 4.86
CA ILE A 132 -1.35 4.56 5.02
C ILE A 132 -0.95 3.82 3.76
N LEU A 133 -0.21 2.71 3.91
CA LEU A 133 0.36 1.96 2.80
C LEU A 133 0.07 0.47 2.94
N PRO A 134 -0.37 -0.22 1.88
CA PRO A 134 -0.62 -1.66 1.95
C PRO A 134 0.70 -2.43 1.94
N LEU A 135 0.87 -3.37 2.88
CA LEU A 135 2.08 -4.20 2.94
C LEU A 135 2.24 -5.10 1.72
N ARG A 136 1.14 -5.42 1.03
CA ARG A 136 1.13 -6.22 -0.21
C ARG A 136 2.01 -5.67 -1.32
N ARG A 137 2.26 -4.36 -1.33
CA ARG A 137 3.15 -3.73 -2.32
C ARG A 137 4.63 -4.11 -2.13
N LEU A 138 5.02 -4.60 -0.95
CA LEU A 138 6.37 -5.12 -0.69
C LEU A 138 6.41 -6.63 -0.62
N ASP A 139 5.45 -7.22 0.08
CA ASP A 139 5.29 -8.66 0.19
C ASP A 139 3.95 -9.05 -0.42
N PRO A 140 3.91 -9.53 -1.67
CA PRO A 140 2.69 -9.98 -2.32
C PRO A 140 1.92 -11.05 -1.52
N ARG A 141 2.56 -11.74 -0.56
CA ARG A 141 1.93 -12.72 0.32
C ARG A 141 1.20 -12.10 1.50
N ALA A 142 1.48 -10.84 1.85
CA ALA A 142 0.80 -10.14 2.93
C ALA A 142 -0.72 -10.08 2.71
N SER A 143 -1.50 -9.89 3.77
CA SER A 143 -2.94 -9.66 3.62
C SER A 143 -3.21 -8.30 2.98
N ARG A 144 -4.24 -8.19 2.12
CA ARG A 144 -4.75 -6.91 1.62
C ARG A 144 -5.18 -5.96 2.74
N ARG A 145 -5.45 -6.49 3.93
CA ARG A 145 -5.83 -5.73 5.14
C ARG A 145 -4.64 -5.26 5.97
N SER A 146 -3.45 -5.79 5.74
CA SER A 146 -2.25 -5.38 6.47
C SER A 146 -1.67 -4.10 5.88
N HIS A 147 -1.53 -3.07 6.71
CA HIS A 147 -1.00 -1.77 6.29
C HIS A 147 0.10 -1.29 7.25
N MET A 148 0.99 -0.47 6.71
CA MET A 148 1.90 0.38 7.47
C MET A 148 1.32 1.79 7.52
N VAL A 149 1.38 2.42 8.69
CA VAL A 149 1.12 3.85 8.86
C VAL A 149 2.44 4.51 9.25
N ALA A 150 2.87 5.51 8.49
CA ALA A 150 4.16 6.17 8.68
C ALA A 150 4.08 7.67 8.41
N ALA A 151 4.99 8.45 9.00
CA ALA A 151 5.05 9.88 8.76
C ALA A 151 5.48 10.17 7.30
N GLU A 152 5.01 11.25 6.70
CA GLU A 152 5.42 11.61 5.32
C GLU A 152 6.92 11.93 5.21
N ARG A 153 7.55 12.37 6.30
CA ARG A 153 8.97 12.70 6.35
C ARG A 153 9.89 11.48 6.23
N ASP A 154 9.33 10.28 6.28
CA ASP A 154 10.06 9.04 6.05
C ASP A 154 10.34 8.86 4.54
N ASP A 155 11.53 8.34 4.21
CA ASP A 155 11.93 8.10 2.82
C ASP A 155 11.25 6.83 2.28
N LEU A 156 9.98 6.98 1.88
CA LEU A 156 9.12 5.92 1.36
C LEU A 156 9.49 5.52 -0.08
N VAL A 157 10.74 5.09 -0.28
CA VAL A 157 11.29 4.67 -1.56
C VAL A 157 10.38 3.63 -2.22
N GLY A 158 10.04 3.86 -3.50
CA GLY A 158 9.25 2.93 -4.29
C GLY A 158 7.75 2.89 -3.95
N VAL A 159 7.25 3.82 -3.12
CA VAL A 159 5.83 3.93 -2.78
C VAL A 159 5.14 4.95 -3.69
N PRO A 160 4.24 4.51 -4.59
CA PRO A 160 3.47 5.45 -5.40
C PRO A 160 2.61 6.35 -4.50
N ALA A 161 2.53 7.63 -4.84
CA ALA A 161 1.54 8.55 -4.27
C ALA A 161 0.10 8.07 -4.58
N CYS A 162 -0.87 8.52 -3.80
CA CYS A 162 -2.29 8.32 -4.13
C CYS A 162 -2.54 8.84 -5.55
N GLY A 163 -3.16 8.02 -6.40
CA GLY A 163 -3.44 8.37 -7.81
C GLY A 163 -2.37 7.90 -8.81
N MET A 164 -1.22 7.41 -8.37
CA MET A 164 -0.27 6.70 -9.23
C MET A 164 -0.71 5.23 -9.33
N GLY A 165 -1.34 4.88 -10.46
CA GLY A 165 -1.59 3.47 -10.80
C GLY A 165 -0.26 2.73 -10.95
N LEU A 166 -0.19 1.49 -10.46
CA LEU A 166 0.95 0.61 -10.64
C LEU A 166 1.09 0.28 -12.13
N THR A 167 1.83 1.10 -12.89
CA THR A 167 2.40 0.62 -14.15
C THR A 167 3.55 -0.30 -13.76
N GLY A 168 3.29 -1.61 -13.75
CA GLY A 168 4.35 -2.60 -13.72
C GLY A 168 5.29 -2.33 -14.89
N GLY A 169 6.46 -1.77 -14.56
CA GLY A 169 7.52 -1.46 -15.50
C GLY A 169 8.79 -1.28 -14.69
N SER A 170 9.58 -2.34 -14.60
CA SER A 170 10.99 -2.24 -14.24
C SER A 170 11.67 -1.32 -15.25
N ASP A 171 12.46 -0.38 -14.74
CA ASP A 171 13.53 0.35 -15.41
C ASP A 171 13.18 1.38 -16.51
N ASN A 172 13.72 2.59 -16.32
CA ASN A 172 13.90 3.67 -17.30
C ASN A 172 12.62 4.22 -17.95
N GLY A 173 12.01 5.22 -17.32
CA GLY A 173 11.20 6.17 -18.07
C GLY A 173 12.03 6.78 -19.20
N PRO A 174 11.50 6.94 -20.43
CA PRO A 174 12.26 7.56 -21.51
C PRO A 174 12.59 9.00 -21.13
N THR A 175 13.88 9.35 -21.14
CA THR A 175 14.34 10.73 -21.09
C THR A 175 13.75 11.46 -22.29
N VAL A 176 12.73 12.29 -22.05
CA VAL A 176 12.23 13.22 -23.08
C VAL A 176 13.25 14.34 -23.17
N SER A 177 14.12 14.28 -24.17
CA SER A 177 14.95 15.43 -24.54
C SER A 177 14.05 16.54 -25.08
N PRO A 178 14.21 17.80 -24.63
CA PRO A 178 13.45 18.91 -25.18
C PRO A 178 13.78 19.08 -26.68
N PRO A 179 12.81 19.55 -27.49
CA PRO A 179 13.05 19.82 -28.91
C PRO A 179 14.16 20.86 -29.03
N GLN A 180 15.17 20.54 -29.84
CA GLN A 180 16.21 21.50 -30.20
C GLN A 180 15.58 22.49 -31.19
N THR A 181 15.39 23.72 -30.73
CA THR A 181 15.08 24.88 -31.58
C THR A 181 16.31 25.33 -32.34
#